data_AF-A0A080ZD07-F1
#
_entry.id   AF-A0A080ZD07-F1
#
_cell.length_a   1.000
_cell.length_b   1.000
_cell.length_c   1.000
_cell.angle_alpha   90.00
_cell.angle_beta   90.00
_cell.angle_gamma   90.00
#
_symmetry.space_group_name_H-M   'P 1'
#
loop_
_entity.id
_entity.type
_entity.pdbx_description
1 polymer ?
#
loop_
_entity_poly.entity_id
_entity_poly.type
_entity_poly.pdbx_seq_one_letter_code
_entity_poly.pdbx_strand_id
1 'polypeptide(L)'
;MHKAANAFVLPSHGEGCGRQHVEAMAMERPVIATFWSGTTENMTEENSYPLKSDGLIEIEEGAFKGHKWLILLDKYSPEIIGEIVLGHITRILEHRKNCSCYRVIVS
;
A
#
# COMPACT_ATOMS: atom_id res chain seq x y z
N MET A 1 -16.32 -0.99 6.03
CA MET A 1 -15.58 0.29 5.89
C MET A 1 -14.72 0.32 4.62
N HIS A 2 -13.91 -0.70 4.31
CA HIS A 2 -13.02 -0.73 3.12
C HIS A 2 -13.72 -0.61 1.75
N LYS A 3 -14.92 -1.16 1.58
CA LYS A 3 -15.61 -1.22 0.28
C LYS A 3 -15.94 0.15 -0.34
N ALA A 4 -16.05 1.20 0.47
CA ALA A 4 -16.30 2.55 0.00
C ALA A 4 -15.02 3.34 -0.35
N ALA A 5 -13.84 2.84 0.06
CA ALA A 5 -12.56 3.49 -0.20
C ALA A 5 -12.00 3.11 -1.58
N ASN A 6 -11.14 3.97 -2.14
CA ASN A 6 -10.42 3.67 -3.38
C ASN A 6 -9.14 2.86 -3.13
N ALA A 7 -8.46 3.12 -2.02
CA ALA A 7 -7.27 2.40 -1.58
C ALA A 7 -7.21 2.33 -0.05
N PHE A 8 -6.43 1.39 0.47
CA PHE A 8 -6.07 1.27 1.88
C PHE A 8 -4.61 1.63 2.05
N VAL A 9 -4.30 2.55 2.97
CA VAL A 9 -2.95 3.08 3.16
C VAL A 9 -2.53 2.88 4.62
N LEU A 10 -1.48 2.10 4.86
CA LEU A 10 -0.91 1.88 6.19
C LEU A 10 0.63 1.87 6.20
N PRO A 11 1.23 3.06 6.29
CA PRO A 11 2.67 3.22 6.38
C PRO A 11 3.14 3.19 7.85
N SER A 12 3.12 2.00 8.46
CA SER A 12 3.53 1.76 9.85
C SER A 12 5.06 1.54 9.98
N HIS A 13 5.61 1.79 11.18
CA HIS A 13 7.01 1.44 11.51
C HIS A 13 7.30 -0.07 11.59
N GLY A 14 6.25 -0.89 11.71
CA GLY A 14 6.32 -2.36 11.70
C GLY A 14 4.95 -2.97 11.98
N GLU A 15 4.61 -4.07 11.30
CA GLU A 15 3.32 -4.76 11.38
C GLU A 15 3.55 -6.26 11.55
N GLY A 16 2.89 -6.86 12.54
CA GLY A 16 3.15 -8.26 12.91
C GLY A 16 2.44 -9.29 12.03
N CYS A 17 1.19 -9.02 11.63
CA CYS A 17 0.33 -9.99 10.93
C CYS A 17 -0.37 -9.40 9.69
N GLY A 18 -0.52 -8.07 9.61
CA GLY A 18 -1.09 -7.43 8.42
C GLY A 18 -2.58 -7.72 8.17
N ARG A 19 -3.36 -8.10 9.19
CA ARG A 19 -4.78 -8.49 9.04
C ARG A 19 -5.64 -7.44 8.33
N GLN A 20 -5.40 -6.16 8.62
CA GLN A 20 -6.07 -5.03 7.97
C GLN A 20 -5.78 -4.97 6.46
N HIS A 21 -4.57 -5.35 6.05
CA HIS A 21 -4.17 -5.45 4.64
C HIS A 21 -4.94 -6.58 3.96
N VAL A 22 -5.03 -7.75 4.61
CA VAL A 22 -5.79 -8.90 4.10
C VAL A 22 -7.27 -8.56 3.94
N GLU A 23 -7.87 -7.86 4.90
CA GLU A 23 -9.27 -7.40 4.81
C GLU A 23 -9.49 -6.42 3.66
N ALA A 24 -8.55 -5.49 3.44
CA ALA A 24 -8.60 -4.57 2.30
C ALA A 24 -8.45 -5.30 0.96
N MET A 25 -7.50 -6.24 0.85
CA MET A 25 -7.29 -7.07 -0.34
C MET A 25 -8.52 -7.94 -0.64
N ALA A 26 -9.13 -8.55 0.37
CA ALA A 26 -10.35 -9.34 0.23
C ALA A 26 -11.56 -8.51 -0.26
N MET A 27 -11.50 -7.19 -0.07
CA MET A 27 -12.48 -6.23 -0.59
C MET A 27 -12.07 -5.64 -1.94
N GLU A 28 -11.05 -6.24 -2.58
CA GLU A 28 -10.44 -5.81 -3.84
C GLU A 28 -9.97 -4.35 -3.80
N ARG A 29 -9.54 -3.89 -2.61
CA ARG A 29 -8.99 -2.55 -2.43
C ARG A 29 -7.47 -2.62 -2.55
N PRO A 30 -6.88 -1.82 -3.43
CA PRO A 30 -5.42 -1.75 -3.49
C PRO A 30 -4.83 -1.26 -2.18
N VAL A 31 -3.74 -1.92 -1.79
CA VAL A 31 -3.07 -1.73 -0.51
C VAL A 31 -1.74 -1.02 -0.75
N ILE A 32 -1.53 0.09 -0.06
CA ILE A 32 -0.27 0.83 -0.02
C ILE A 32 0.23 0.73 1.42
N ALA A 33 1.30 -0.02 1.65
CA ALA A 33 1.76 -0.25 3.01
C ALA A 33 3.23 -0.58 3.07
N THR A 34 3.79 -0.43 4.27
CA THR A 34 5.16 -0.81 4.58
C THR A 34 5.41 -2.28 4.26
N PHE A 35 6.36 -2.54 3.36
CA PHE A 35 6.71 -3.88 2.93
C PHE A 35 7.77 -4.50 3.83
N TRP A 36 7.34 -5.02 4.99
CA TRP A 36 8.23 -5.58 5.99
C TRP A 36 7.49 -6.52 6.95
N SER A 37 8.17 -7.58 7.40
CA SER A 37 7.62 -8.56 8.35
C SER A 37 6.32 -9.18 7.84
N GLY A 38 5.28 -9.35 8.68
CA GLY A 38 4.09 -10.13 8.35
C GLY A 38 3.29 -9.62 7.14
N THR A 39 3.46 -8.37 6.71
CA THR A 39 2.80 -7.88 5.49
C THR A 39 3.36 -8.51 4.22
N THR A 40 4.63 -8.94 4.21
CA THR A 40 5.27 -9.55 3.02
C THR A 40 4.71 -10.92 2.68
N GLU A 41 4.00 -11.58 3.61
CA GLU A 41 3.35 -12.87 3.34
C GLU A 41 2.14 -12.74 2.40
N ASN A 42 1.49 -11.57 2.40
CA ASN A 42 0.26 -11.33 1.64
C ASN A 42 0.44 -10.31 0.52
N MET A 43 1.42 -9.41 0.63
CA MET A 43 1.69 -8.35 -0.34
C MET A 43 2.67 -8.80 -1.42
N THR A 44 2.35 -8.52 -2.67
CA THR A 44 3.23 -8.61 -3.84
C THR A 44 3.10 -7.35 -4.70
N GLU A 45 4.02 -7.12 -5.64
CA GLU A 45 3.91 -5.98 -6.58
C GLU A 45 2.72 -6.12 -7.55
N GLU A 46 2.20 -7.33 -7.73
CA GLU A 46 1.02 -7.57 -8.54
C GLU A 46 -0.26 -7.13 -7.82
N ASN A 47 -0.39 -7.41 -6.53
CA ASN A 47 -1.63 -7.20 -5.78
C ASN A 47 -1.62 -5.93 -4.90
N SER A 48 -0.49 -5.26 -4.75
CA SER A 48 -0.31 -4.14 -3.83
C SER A 48 0.75 -3.14 -4.32
N TYR A 49 0.89 -2.04 -3.58
CA TYR A 49 1.92 -1.02 -3.77
C TYR A 49 2.84 -1.02 -2.54
N PRO A 50 3.82 -1.95 -2.49
CA PRO A 50 4.71 -2.11 -1.35
C PRO A 50 5.65 -0.91 -1.18
N LEU A 51 5.59 -0.26 -0.02
CA LEU A 51 6.55 0.75 0.40
C LEU A 51 7.79 0.05 0.96
N LYS A 52 8.78 -0.15 0.10
CA LYS A 52 10.08 -0.72 0.48
C LYS A 52 10.84 0.30 1.33
N SER A 53 11.43 -0.16 2.42
CA SER A 53 12.27 0.66 3.30
C SER A 53 13.74 0.52 2.95
N ASP A 54 14.50 1.59 3.21
CA ASP A 54 15.94 1.64 3.04
C ASP A 54 16.69 1.10 4.28
N GLY A 55 15.98 0.83 5.38
CA GLY A 55 16.55 0.19 6.58
C GLY A 55 15.77 0.38 7.87
N LEU A 56 16.36 -0.15 8.94
CA LEU A 56 15.90 -0.02 10.32
C LEU A 56 16.77 1.03 11.04
N ILE A 57 16.13 1.97 11.72
CA ILE A 57 16.80 2.92 12.62
C ILE A 57 16.57 2.52 14.06
N GLU A 58 17.59 2.65 14.90
CA GLU A 58 17.45 2.45 16.35
C GLU A 58 16.95 3.73 17.02
N ILE A 59 16.08 3.57 18.00
CA ILE A 59 15.52 4.68 18.76
C ILE A 59 16.44 4.93 19.95
N GLU A 60 17.03 6.12 20.00
CA GLU A 60 18.00 6.49 21.03
C GLU A 60 17.34 7.01 22.32
N GLU A 61 16.09 7.47 22.23
CA GLU A 61 15.41 8.20 23.30
C GLU A 61 13.94 7.81 23.49
N GLY A 62 13.42 8.00 24.71
CA GLY A 62 12.01 7.75 25.04
C GLY A 62 11.67 6.31 25.39
N ALA A 63 10.36 6.01 25.45
CA ALA A 63 9.83 4.73 25.94
C ALA A 63 10.21 3.51 25.08
N PHE A 64 10.64 3.74 23.84
CA PHE A 64 11.02 2.70 22.88
C PHE A 64 12.54 2.63 22.65
N LYS A 65 13.35 3.20 23.55
CA LYS A 65 14.81 3.18 23.43
C LYS A 65 15.35 1.76 23.20
N GLY A 66 16.26 1.61 22.24
CA GLY A 66 16.84 0.33 21.82
C GLY A 66 15.95 -0.51 20.88
N HIS A 67 14.73 -0.07 20.58
CA HIS A 67 13.90 -0.70 19.55
C HIS A 67 14.31 -0.18 18.18
N LYS A 68 14.06 -1.00 17.15
CA LYS A 68 14.36 -0.66 15.76
C LYS A 68 13.08 -0.45 14.97
N TRP A 69 12.96 0.67 14.27
CA TRP A 69 11.80 1.03 13.45
C TRP A 69 12.18 1.20 11.99
N LEU A 70 11.26 0.85 11.09
CA LEU A 70 11.42 1.23 9.69
C LEU A 70 11.29 2.74 9.55
N ILE A 71 12.24 3.34 8.84
CA ILE A 71 12.14 4.72 8.39
C ILE A 71 11.50 4.78 7.01
N LEU A 72 10.50 5.65 6.86
CA LEU A 72 9.74 5.84 5.63
C LEU A 72 9.72 7.31 5.19
N LEU A 73 10.45 8.20 5.89
CA LEU A 73 10.42 9.65 5.65
C LEU A 73 10.63 10.00 4.18
N ASP A 74 11.62 9.39 3.54
CA ASP A 74 11.91 9.62 2.12
C ASP A 74 10.82 9.03 1.18
N LYS A 75 10.02 8.08 1.66
CA LYS A 75 8.94 7.43 0.88
C LYS A 75 7.61 8.19 0.95
N TYR A 76 7.49 9.16 1.85
CA TYR A 76 6.37 10.12 1.84
C TYR A 76 6.61 11.32 0.90
N SER A 77 7.68 11.29 0.11
CA SER A 77 7.94 12.32 -0.89
C SER A 77 6.73 12.44 -1.85
N PRO A 78 6.29 13.65 -2.21
CA PRO A 78 5.18 13.86 -3.13
C PRO A 78 5.31 13.09 -4.46
N GLU A 79 6.55 12.86 -4.92
CA GLU A 79 6.87 12.12 -6.13
C GLU A 79 6.46 10.65 -6.03
N ILE A 80 6.86 9.96 -4.96
CA ILE A 80 6.55 8.54 -4.72
C ILE A 80 5.04 8.36 -4.50
N ILE A 81 4.42 9.26 -3.73
CA ILE A 81 2.97 9.26 -3.55
C ILE A 81 2.28 9.47 -4.90
N GLY A 82 2.79 10.38 -5.74
CA GLY A 82 2.30 10.65 -7.09
C GLY A 82 2.36 9.41 -7.98
N GLU A 83 3.49 8.69 -7.99
CA GLU A 83 3.65 7.44 -8.75
C GLU A 83 2.65 6.37 -8.31
N ILE A 84 2.47 6.20 -6.99
CA ILE A 84 1.53 5.22 -6.43
C ILE A 84 0.08 5.56 -6.82
N VAL A 85 -0.33 6.82 -6.65
CA VAL A 85 -1.68 7.28 -6.99
C VAL A 85 -1.93 7.17 -8.50
N LEU A 86 -0.98 7.59 -9.33
CA LEU A 86 -1.12 7.53 -10.78
C LEU A 86 -1.15 6.09 -11.30
N GLY A 87 -0.32 5.21 -10.75
CA GLY A 87 -0.32 3.79 -11.07
C GLY A 87 -1.66 3.12 -10.72
N HIS A 88 -2.24 3.49 -9.58
CA HIS A 88 -3.57 3.02 -9.17
C HIS A 88 -4.69 3.51 -10.08
N ILE A 89 -4.71 4.80 -10.43
CA ILE A 89 -5.68 5.37 -11.38
C ILE A 89 -5.55 4.66 -12.75
N THR A 90 -4.33 4.45 -13.22
CA THR A 90 -4.08 3.77 -14.51
C THR A 90 -4.65 2.36 -14.51
N ARG A 91 -4.37 1.55 -13.48
CA ARG A 91 -4.94 0.19 -13.35
C ARG A 91 -6.47 0.20 -13.33
N ILE A 92 -7.09 1.16 -12.63
CA ILE A 92 -8.56 1.30 -12.62
C ILE A 92 -9.08 1.59 -14.03
N LEU A 93 -8.44 2.53 -14.75
CA LEU A 93 -8.87 2.92 -16.09
C LEU A 93 -8.71 1.78 -17.09
N GLU A 94 -7.62 1.01 -17.02
CA GLU A 94 -7.39 -0.17 -17.86
C GLU A 94 -8.40 -1.28 -17.59
N HIS A 95 -8.68 -1.58 -16.32
CA HIS A 95 -9.70 -2.56 -15.94
C HIS A 95 -11.07 -2.15 -16.49
N ARG A 96 -11.45 -0.87 -16.37
CA ARG A 96 -12.71 -0.35 -16.92
C ARG A 96 -12.79 -0.43 -18.44
N LYS A 97 -11.68 -0.21 -19.16
CA LYS A 97 -11.61 -0.39 -20.63
C LYS A 97 -11.82 -1.84 -21.05
N ASN A 98 -11.35 -2.79 -20.23
CA ASN A 98 -11.46 -4.23 -20.51
C ASN A 98 -12.81 -4.85 -20.07
N CYS A 99 -13.59 -4.17 -19.23
CA CYS A 99 -14.96 -4.58 -18.91
C CYS A 99 -15.91 -4.33 -20.08
N SER A 100 -16.61 -5.39 -20.52
CA SER A 100 -17.57 -5.37 -21.64
C SER A 100 -18.63 -4.25 -21.58
N CYS A 101 -19.00 -3.77 -20.38
CA CYS A 101 -19.97 -2.69 -20.20
C CYS A 101 -19.51 -1.33 -20.74
N TYR A 102 -18.20 -1.03 -20.76
CA TYR A 102 -17.72 0.29 -21.21
C TYR A 102 -17.65 0.40 -22.74
N ARG A 103 -17.52 -0.74 -23.43
CA ARG A 103 -17.48 -0.79 -24.90
C ARG A 103 -18.81 -0.35 -25.54
N VAL A 104 -19.92 -0.45 -24.81
CA VAL A 104 -21.27 -0.05 -25.28
C VAL A 104 -21.51 1.46 -25.12
N ILE A 105 -20.77 2.18 -24.28
CA ILE A 105 -20.98 3.61 -24.02
C ILE A 105 -20.26 4.49 -25.06
N VAL A 106 -19.30 3.94 -25.81
CA VAL A 106 -18.51 4.66 -26.81
C VAL A 106 -18.70 4.11 -28.24
N SER A 107 -19.78 3.33 -28.46
CA SER A 107 -20.18 2.81 -29.78
C SER A 107 -21.41 3.54 -30.30
#